data_AF-A0A931ZU90-F1
#
_entry.id   AF-A0A931ZU90-F1
#
_cell.length_a   1.000
_cell.length_b   1.000
_cell.length_c   1.000
_cell.angle_alpha   90.00
_cell.angle_beta   90.00
_cell.angle_gamma   90.00
#
_symmetry.space_group_name_H-M   'P 1'
#
loop_
_entity.id
_entity.type
_entity.pdbx_description
1 polymer ?
#
loop_
_entity_poly.entity_id
_entity_poly.type
_entity_poly.pdbx_seq_one_letter_code
_entity_poly.pdbx_strand_id
1 'polypeptide(L)'
;MPSSSLQPQQFGSWLHEPFLARASEPGFELGRHALGAFLTLRLADRFRPDEEPSHPLALAYQVRATRDYLLDLHPQNPEVAHLLEVVRLAHAVQKGGVRSMLEPPLLAYAFWLEQELRLAEALDVVETALGLNDGTAPTEEIAALLQRGRIFRMLGRLEEARQSYNAGRAKAVDAGYTHSVLLGRIGNAIVTRLLGNLRKSEKLLREIVAE
;
A
#
# COMPACT_ATOMS: atom_id res chain seq x y z
N MET A 1 -12.54 -44.45 -17.79
CA MET A 1 -11.54 -43.37 -17.66
C MET A 1 -12.25 -42.05 -17.95
N PRO A 2 -12.84 -41.37 -16.96
CA PRO A 2 -13.45 -40.07 -17.18
C PRO A 2 -12.34 -39.02 -17.27
N SER A 3 -12.26 -38.39 -18.44
CA SER A 3 -11.44 -37.23 -18.73
C SER A 3 -11.83 -36.06 -17.84
N SER A 4 -10.98 -35.74 -16.87
CA SER A 4 -11.11 -34.58 -16.00
C SER A 4 -10.84 -33.32 -16.83
N SER A 5 -11.91 -32.64 -17.22
CA SER A 5 -11.85 -31.29 -17.76
C SER A 5 -11.31 -30.36 -16.67
N LEU A 6 -10.09 -29.85 -16.86
CA LEU A 6 -9.55 -28.75 -16.07
C LEU A 6 -10.47 -27.54 -16.29
N GLN A 7 -11.42 -27.34 -15.38
CA GLN A 7 -12.11 -26.06 -15.28
C GLN A 7 -11.04 -25.00 -15.02
N PRO A 8 -10.99 -23.91 -15.81
CA PRO A 8 -10.11 -22.80 -15.50
C PRO A 8 -10.49 -22.30 -14.10
N GLN A 9 -9.55 -22.42 -13.16
CA GLN A 9 -9.66 -21.77 -11.86
C GLN A 9 -9.99 -20.31 -12.13
N GLN A 10 -11.05 -19.79 -11.50
CA GLN A 10 -11.23 -18.35 -11.40
C GLN A 10 -9.93 -17.81 -10.81
N PHE A 11 -9.13 -17.13 -11.63
CA PHE A 11 -7.96 -16.42 -11.15
C PHE A 11 -8.47 -15.34 -10.19
N GLY A 12 -8.45 -15.65 -8.89
CA GLY A 12 -8.50 -14.61 -7.86
C GLY A 12 -7.38 -13.60 -8.17
N SER A 13 -7.57 -12.34 -7.80
CA SER A 13 -6.55 -11.30 -8.04
C SER A 13 -5.20 -11.81 -7.59
N TRP A 14 -4.24 -11.88 -8.50
CA TRP A 14 -2.92 -12.38 -8.14
C TRP A 14 -2.32 -11.38 -7.16
N LEU A 15 -1.59 -11.89 -6.17
CA LEU A 15 -0.96 -11.01 -5.21
C LEU A 15 0.07 -10.13 -5.94
N HIS A 16 -0.05 -8.82 -5.74
CA HIS A 16 0.69 -7.78 -6.48
C HIS A 16 0.52 -7.82 -8.01
N GLU A 17 -0.67 -8.19 -8.49
CA GLU A 17 -1.04 -8.20 -9.91
C GLU A 17 -0.71 -6.89 -10.67
N PRO A 18 -0.93 -5.68 -10.12
CA PRO A 18 -0.62 -4.44 -10.84
C PRO A 18 0.85 -4.35 -11.29
N PHE A 19 1.77 -4.85 -10.47
CA PHE A 19 3.20 -4.88 -10.79
C PHE A 19 3.52 -5.95 -11.84
N LEU A 20 2.88 -7.13 -11.77
CA LEU A 20 3.05 -8.17 -12.78
C LEU A 20 2.48 -7.76 -14.13
N ALA A 21 1.35 -7.06 -14.15
CA ALA A 21 0.74 -6.51 -15.35
C ALA A 21 1.72 -5.57 -16.05
N ARG A 22 2.29 -4.59 -15.32
CA ARG A 22 3.32 -3.70 -15.86
C ARG A 22 4.59 -4.45 -16.27
N ALA A 23 4.98 -5.48 -15.52
CA ALA A 23 6.13 -6.33 -15.87
C ALA A 23 5.96 -7.05 -17.22
N SER A 24 4.71 -7.35 -17.60
CA SER A 24 4.36 -8.02 -18.84
C SER A 24 4.23 -7.10 -20.05
N GLU A 25 4.23 -5.78 -19.86
CA GLU A 25 4.12 -4.81 -20.96
C GLU A 25 5.38 -4.81 -21.86
N PRO A 26 5.23 -4.56 -23.17
CA PRO A 26 6.37 -4.47 -24.08
C PRO A 26 7.31 -3.31 -23.71
N GLY A 27 8.47 -3.64 -23.14
CA GLY A 27 9.48 -2.65 -22.75
C GLY A 27 10.38 -3.22 -21.64
N PHE A 28 11.58 -3.69 -22.01
CA PHE A 28 12.45 -4.45 -21.10
C PHE A 28 12.82 -3.72 -19.80
N GLU A 29 13.04 -2.40 -19.85
CA GLU A 29 13.50 -1.64 -18.68
C GLU A 29 12.40 -1.41 -17.65
N LEU A 30 11.20 -1.01 -18.10
CA LEU A 30 10.04 -0.83 -17.22
C LEU A 30 9.62 -2.16 -16.59
N GLY A 31 9.73 -3.25 -17.35
CA GLY A 31 9.36 -4.58 -16.84
C GLY A 31 10.26 -5.06 -15.70
N ARG A 32 11.56 -4.74 -15.75
CA ARG A 32 12.51 -5.09 -14.66
C ARG A 32 12.26 -4.27 -13.39
N HIS A 33 11.93 -2.99 -13.52
CA HIS A 33 11.56 -2.17 -12.35
C HIS A 33 10.29 -2.67 -11.68
N ALA A 34 9.29 -3.05 -12.49
CA ALA A 34 8.06 -3.64 -11.99
C ALA A 34 8.29 -4.98 -11.27
N LEU A 35 9.17 -5.83 -11.81
CA LEU A 35 9.57 -7.05 -11.13
C LEU A 35 10.34 -6.77 -9.82
N GLY A 36 11.19 -5.75 -9.78
CA GLY A 36 11.86 -5.30 -8.57
C GLY A 36 10.85 -4.92 -7.47
N ALA A 37 9.85 -4.13 -7.83
CA ALA A 37 8.78 -3.76 -6.90
C ALA A 37 7.97 -4.98 -6.42
N PHE A 38 7.62 -5.89 -7.34
CA PHE A 38 6.96 -7.14 -7.00
C PHE A 38 7.76 -7.95 -5.97
N LEU A 39 9.06 -8.14 -6.19
CA LEU A 39 9.92 -8.88 -5.27
C LEU A 39 10.01 -8.20 -3.88
N THR A 40 10.09 -6.87 -3.85
CA THR A 40 10.09 -6.09 -2.60
C THR A 40 8.80 -6.27 -1.82
N LEU A 41 7.63 -6.24 -2.47
CA LEU A 41 6.36 -6.44 -1.77
C LEU A 41 6.16 -7.89 -1.32
N ARG A 42 6.56 -8.87 -2.14
CA ARG A 42 6.60 -10.28 -1.72
C ARG A 42 7.51 -10.53 -0.52
N LEU A 43 8.62 -9.79 -0.43
CA LEU A 43 9.49 -9.80 0.75
C LEU A 43 8.77 -9.17 1.95
N ALA A 44 8.08 -8.05 1.78
CA ALA A 44 7.29 -7.43 2.85
C ALA A 44 6.21 -8.39 3.38
N ASP A 45 5.50 -9.11 2.50
CA ASP A 45 4.49 -10.10 2.90
C ASP A 45 5.02 -11.16 3.87
N ARG A 46 6.30 -11.57 3.74
CA ARG A 46 6.91 -12.57 4.64
C ARG A 46 6.89 -12.14 6.10
N PHE A 47 6.70 -10.86 6.38
CA PHE A 47 6.65 -10.30 7.72
C PHE A 47 5.23 -10.15 8.26
N ARG A 48 4.17 -10.45 7.49
CA ARG A 48 2.79 -10.33 7.97
C ARG A 48 2.53 -11.25 9.18
N PRO A 49 1.66 -10.85 10.12
CA PRO A 49 1.34 -11.66 11.29
C PRO A 49 0.70 -13.02 10.98
N ASP A 50 0.01 -13.13 9.85
CA ASP A 50 -0.71 -14.32 9.40
C ASP A 50 0.12 -15.28 8.53
N GLU A 51 1.33 -14.88 8.12
CA GLU A 51 2.22 -15.73 7.32
C GLU A 51 2.98 -16.72 8.20
N GLU A 52 3.16 -17.94 7.68
CA GLU A 52 3.93 -18.96 8.37
C GLU A 52 5.39 -18.52 8.51
N PRO A 53 6.00 -18.70 9.70
CA PRO A 53 7.40 -18.33 9.91
C PRO A 53 8.31 -19.01 8.88
N SER A 54 8.89 -18.20 8.00
CA SER A 54 9.89 -18.68 7.05
C SER A 54 11.16 -19.08 7.79
N HIS A 55 11.83 -20.14 7.32
CA HIS A 55 13.14 -20.51 7.87
C HIS A 55 14.10 -19.31 7.83
N PRO A 56 14.83 -18.98 8.90
CA PRO A 56 15.61 -17.73 8.98
C PRO A 56 16.61 -17.53 7.84
N LEU A 57 17.24 -18.60 7.37
CA LEU A 57 18.16 -18.56 6.21
C LEU A 57 17.44 -18.25 4.88
N ALA A 58 16.19 -18.71 4.70
CA ALA A 58 15.41 -18.45 3.51
C ALA A 58 15.01 -16.97 3.44
N LEU A 59 14.57 -16.40 4.58
CA LEU A 59 14.25 -14.98 4.67
C LEU A 59 15.50 -14.11 4.46
N ALA A 60 16.63 -14.47 5.07
CA ALA A 60 17.90 -13.79 4.85
C ALA A 60 18.35 -13.84 3.38
N TYR A 61 18.14 -14.97 2.71
CA TYR A 61 18.38 -15.11 1.27
C TYR A 61 17.47 -14.19 0.46
N GLN A 62 16.17 -14.17 0.73
CA GLN A 62 15.20 -13.31 0.02
C GLN A 62 15.53 -11.82 0.16
N VAL A 63 15.90 -11.37 1.37
CA VAL A 63 16.36 -9.99 1.60
C VAL A 63 17.57 -9.67 0.73
N ARG A 64 18.59 -10.54 0.74
CA ARG A 64 19.82 -10.33 -0.04
C ARG A 64 19.53 -10.34 -1.54
N ALA A 65 18.82 -11.36 -2.04
CA ALA A 65 18.53 -11.51 -3.46
C ALA A 65 17.69 -10.34 -4.00
N THR A 66 16.71 -9.87 -3.24
CA THR A 66 15.90 -8.70 -3.63
C THR A 66 16.76 -7.43 -3.68
N ARG A 67 17.62 -7.21 -2.67
CA ARG A 67 18.54 -6.07 -2.68
C ARG A 67 19.48 -6.10 -3.88
N ASP A 68 20.10 -7.24 -4.13
CA ASP A 68 21.09 -7.39 -5.19
C ASP A 68 20.43 -7.21 -6.57
N TYR A 69 19.19 -7.69 -6.74
CA TYR A 69 18.38 -7.41 -7.94
C TYR A 69 18.13 -5.91 -8.14
N LEU A 70 17.71 -5.18 -7.10
CA LEU A 70 17.47 -3.74 -7.18
C LEU A 70 18.75 -2.93 -7.47
N LEU A 71 19.89 -3.35 -6.94
CA LEU A 71 21.18 -2.72 -7.21
C LEU A 71 21.66 -2.93 -8.66
N ASP A 72 21.22 -4.01 -9.31
CA ASP A 72 21.53 -4.30 -10.72
C ASP A 72 20.58 -3.57 -11.70
N LEU A 73 19.47 -3.00 -11.21
CA LEU A 73 18.54 -2.26 -12.05
C LEU A 73 19.17 -1.00 -12.65
N HIS A 74 18.90 -0.78 -13.92
CA HIS A 74 19.28 0.41 -14.66
C HIS A 74 18.09 0.92 -15.49
N PRO A 75 17.84 2.25 -15.52
CA PRO A 75 18.52 3.28 -14.73
C PRO A 75 18.17 3.24 -13.23
N GLN A 76 19.07 3.72 -12.37
CA GLN A 76 18.78 3.93 -10.94
C GLN A 76 17.87 5.15 -10.78
N ASN A 77 16.56 4.92 -10.75
CA ASN A 77 15.53 5.96 -10.69
C ASN A 77 14.95 6.10 -9.25
N PRO A 78 14.06 7.08 -9.01
CA PRO A 78 13.43 7.26 -7.70
C PRO A 78 12.65 6.03 -7.20
N GLU A 79 12.05 5.22 -8.09
CA GLU A 79 11.37 3.97 -7.73
C GLU A 79 12.35 3.03 -7.01
N VAL A 80 13.53 2.81 -7.59
CA VAL A 80 14.55 1.94 -7.01
C VAL A 80 15.01 2.44 -5.63
N ALA A 81 15.16 3.76 -5.46
CA ALA A 81 15.52 4.33 -4.16
C ALA A 81 14.47 4.02 -3.07
N HIS A 82 13.17 4.16 -3.39
CA HIS A 82 12.09 3.79 -2.48
C HIS A 82 12.10 2.29 -2.14
N LEU A 83 12.28 1.43 -3.14
CA LEU A 83 12.34 -0.02 -2.95
C LEU A 83 13.54 -0.45 -2.12
N LEU A 84 14.71 0.16 -2.33
CA LEU A 84 15.90 -0.10 -1.52
C LEU A 84 15.71 0.28 -0.05
N GLU A 85 14.98 1.36 0.25
CA GLU A 85 14.63 1.70 1.63
C GLU A 85 13.73 0.63 2.26
N VAL A 86 12.70 0.15 1.56
CA VAL A 86 11.87 -0.96 2.06
C VAL A 86 12.73 -2.19 2.35
N VAL A 87 13.63 -2.56 1.44
CA VAL A 87 14.53 -3.72 1.63
C VAL A 87 15.53 -3.50 2.78
N ARG A 88 16.02 -2.28 2.98
CA ARG A 88 16.87 -1.92 4.11
C ARG A 88 16.16 -2.14 5.44
N LEU A 89 14.91 -1.70 5.56
CA LEU A 89 14.10 -1.92 6.76
C LEU A 89 13.72 -3.40 6.92
N ALA A 90 13.41 -4.12 5.83
CA ALA A 90 13.18 -5.56 5.86
C ALA A 90 14.40 -6.32 6.40
N HIS A 91 15.61 -5.89 6.03
CA HIS A 91 16.83 -6.44 6.60
C HIS A 91 16.94 -6.20 8.12
N ALA A 92 16.60 -4.99 8.58
CA ALA A 92 16.60 -4.68 10.02
C ALA A 92 15.58 -5.53 10.79
N VAL A 93 14.37 -5.68 10.27
CA VAL A 93 13.32 -6.55 10.87
C VAL A 93 13.78 -8.01 10.88
N GLN A 94 14.37 -8.50 9.78
CA GLN A 94 14.95 -9.84 9.70
C GLN A 94 16.03 -10.09 10.77
N LYS A 95 16.73 -9.03 11.21
CA LYS A 95 17.76 -9.08 12.26
C LYS A 95 17.22 -8.88 13.68
N GLY A 96 15.90 -8.89 13.87
CA GLY A 96 15.24 -8.75 15.17
C GLY A 96 14.67 -7.36 15.44
N GLY A 97 14.61 -6.49 14.43
CA GLY A 97 13.86 -5.23 14.51
C GLY A 97 12.35 -5.44 14.58
N VAL A 98 11.63 -4.38 14.97
CA VAL A 98 10.17 -4.41 15.12
C VAL A 98 9.51 -4.32 13.74
N ARG A 99 8.47 -5.12 13.50
CA ARG A 99 7.79 -5.21 12.19
C ARG A 99 7.27 -3.87 11.67
N SER A 100 6.70 -3.05 12.55
CA SER A 100 6.14 -1.74 12.22
C SER A 100 7.13 -0.78 11.54
N MET A 101 8.43 -1.05 11.64
CA MET A 101 9.47 -0.31 10.91
C MET A 101 9.33 -0.41 9.38
N LEU A 102 8.59 -1.39 8.86
CA LEU A 102 8.31 -1.54 7.42
C LEU A 102 7.20 -0.63 6.91
N GLU A 103 6.29 -0.18 7.77
CA GLU A 103 5.14 0.61 7.33
C GLU A 103 5.54 1.98 6.75
N PRO A 104 6.41 2.79 7.40
CA PRO A 104 6.79 4.09 6.86
C PRO A 104 7.42 4.06 5.45
N PRO A 105 8.41 3.21 5.12
CA PRO A 105 8.97 3.18 3.77
C PRO A 105 7.96 2.67 2.73
N LEU A 106 7.05 1.75 3.09
CA LEU A 106 5.97 1.33 2.20
C LEU A 106 4.99 2.47 1.91
N LEU A 107 4.58 3.24 2.93
CA LEU A 107 3.69 4.39 2.74
C LEU A 107 4.36 5.51 1.92
N ALA A 108 5.66 5.73 2.12
CA ALA A 108 6.44 6.64 1.28
C ALA A 108 6.48 6.18 -0.19
N TYR A 109 6.69 4.89 -0.43
CA TYR A 109 6.67 4.33 -1.77
C TYR A 109 5.29 4.44 -2.43
N ALA A 110 4.23 4.08 -1.71
CA ALA A 110 2.86 4.27 -2.16
C ALA A 110 2.54 5.72 -2.49
N PHE A 111 3.06 6.67 -1.69
CA PHE A 111 2.85 8.09 -1.94
C PHE A 111 3.53 8.55 -3.21
N TRP A 112 4.75 8.08 -3.47
CA TRP A 112 5.44 8.34 -4.73
C TRP A 112 4.67 7.77 -5.93
N LEU A 113 4.21 6.51 -5.86
CA LEU A 113 3.37 5.90 -6.90
C LEU A 113 2.08 6.69 -7.14
N GLU A 114 1.47 7.21 -6.08
CA GLU A 114 0.30 8.07 -6.16
C GLU A 114 0.59 9.36 -6.94
N GLN A 115 1.74 10.00 -6.72
CA GLN A 115 2.16 11.19 -7.48
C GLN A 115 2.42 10.88 -8.96
N GLU A 116 2.93 9.69 -9.26
CA GLU A 116 3.12 9.18 -10.62
C GLU A 116 1.81 8.67 -11.28
N LEU A 117 0.66 8.83 -10.60
CA LEU A 117 -0.66 8.36 -11.05
C LEU A 117 -0.74 6.83 -11.29
N ARG A 118 0.17 6.07 -10.68
CA ARG A 118 0.20 4.61 -10.70
C ARG A 118 -0.70 4.03 -9.61
N LEU A 119 -1.98 4.39 -9.69
CA LEU A 119 -2.94 4.27 -8.57
C LEU A 119 -3.23 2.83 -8.15
N ALA A 120 -3.24 1.87 -9.09
CA ALA A 120 -3.45 0.46 -8.76
C ALA A 120 -2.28 -0.13 -7.95
N GLU A 121 -1.05 0.19 -8.36
CA GLU A 121 0.16 -0.19 -7.63
C GLU A 121 0.25 0.54 -6.28
N ALA A 122 -0.08 1.84 -6.24
CA ALA A 122 -0.12 2.59 -4.98
C ALA A 122 -1.10 1.97 -3.98
N LEU A 123 -2.28 1.55 -4.44
CA LEU A 123 -3.28 0.88 -3.61
C LEU A 123 -2.73 -0.44 -3.04
N ASP A 124 -2.13 -1.27 -3.89
CA ASP A 124 -1.56 -2.56 -3.51
C ASP A 124 -0.44 -2.42 -2.47
N VAL A 125 0.42 -1.41 -2.59
CA VAL A 125 1.44 -1.09 -1.57
C VAL A 125 0.80 -0.67 -0.24
N VAL A 126 -0.25 0.17 -0.26
CA VAL A 126 -0.96 0.58 0.96
C VAL A 126 -1.65 -0.62 1.63
N GLU A 127 -2.24 -1.52 0.84
CA GLU A 127 -2.87 -2.74 1.35
C GLU A 127 -1.83 -3.71 1.94
N THR A 128 -0.63 -3.77 1.34
CA THR A 128 0.52 -4.49 1.91
C THR A 128 0.90 -3.91 3.27
N ALA A 129 1.05 -2.59 3.38
CA ALA A 129 1.38 -1.92 4.64
C ALA A 129 0.31 -2.17 5.72
N LEU A 130 -0.97 -2.03 5.38
CA LEU A 130 -2.08 -2.34 6.30
C LEU A 130 -2.08 -3.79 6.78
N GLY A 131 -1.64 -4.72 5.94
CA GLY A 131 -1.52 -6.12 6.29
C GLY A 131 -0.36 -6.47 7.21
N LEU A 132 0.63 -5.59 7.36
CA LEU A 132 1.72 -5.76 8.34
C LEU A 132 1.32 -5.38 9.75
N ASN A 133 0.33 -4.50 9.87
CA ASN A 133 -0.07 -3.94 11.14
C ASN A 133 -0.58 -5.03 12.10
N ASP A 134 -0.03 -5.03 13.31
CA ASP A 134 -0.41 -5.89 14.42
C ASP A 134 -1.06 -5.12 15.59
N GLY A 135 -1.42 -3.86 15.35
CA GLY A 135 -2.00 -2.95 16.32
C GLY A 135 -0.97 -2.15 17.12
N THR A 136 0.34 -2.34 16.88
CA THR A 136 1.40 -1.63 17.62
C THR A 136 1.75 -0.25 17.04
N ALA A 137 1.30 0.06 15.82
CA ALA A 137 1.63 1.28 15.08
C ALA A 137 0.37 2.06 14.65
N PRO A 138 -0.36 2.68 15.62
CA PRO A 138 -1.62 3.35 15.32
C PRO A 138 -1.47 4.54 14.36
N THR A 139 -0.33 5.24 14.40
CA THR A 139 -0.06 6.40 13.53
C THR A 139 0.04 6.00 12.07
N GLU A 140 0.80 4.93 11.80
CA GLU A 140 1.05 4.39 10.47
C GLU A 140 -0.23 3.79 9.89
N GLU A 141 -1.01 3.07 10.69
CA GLU A 141 -2.32 2.56 10.28
C GLU A 141 -3.29 3.69 9.88
N ILE A 142 -3.35 4.76 10.69
CA ILE A 142 -4.18 5.94 10.37
C ILE A 142 -3.72 6.56 9.05
N ALA A 143 -2.42 6.76 8.87
CA ALA A 143 -1.85 7.31 7.65
C ALA A 143 -2.19 6.45 6.42
N ALA A 144 -2.04 5.13 6.54
CA ALA A 144 -2.36 4.15 5.50
C ALA A 144 -3.85 4.21 5.12
N LEU A 145 -4.77 4.24 6.09
CA LEU A 145 -6.21 4.33 5.84
C LEU A 145 -6.61 5.65 5.13
N LEU A 146 -6.02 6.77 5.54
CA LEU A 146 -6.27 8.07 4.90
C LEU A 146 -5.71 8.12 3.47
N GLN A 147 -4.53 7.54 3.24
CA GLN A 147 -3.94 7.40 1.91
C GLN A 147 -4.77 6.47 1.02
N ARG A 148 -5.23 5.32 1.54
CA ARG A 148 -6.15 4.42 0.83
C ARG A 148 -7.42 5.12 0.39
N GLY A 149 -8.01 5.93 1.29
CA GLY A 149 -9.18 6.74 0.98
C GLY A 149 -8.92 7.73 -0.17
N ARG A 150 -7.73 8.34 -0.21
CA ARG A 150 -7.32 9.25 -1.28
C ARG A 150 -7.14 8.53 -2.62
N ILE A 151 -6.48 7.37 -2.62
CA ILE A 151 -6.27 6.55 -3.81
C ILE A 151 -7.61 6.04 -4.36
N PHE A 152 -8.49 5.49 -3.52
CA PHE A 152 -9.83 5.08 -3.95
C PHE A 152 -10.63 6.23 -4.56
N ARG A 153 -10.53 7.43 -3.99
CA ARG A 153 -11.18 8.62 -4.54
C ARG A 153 -10.65 8.97 -5.93
N MET A 154 -9.34 8.88 -6.15
CA MET A 154 -8.73 9.11 -7.47
C MET A 154 -9.10 8.04 -8.49
N LEU A 155 -9.33 6.79 -8.04
CA LEU A 155 -9.84 5.69 -8.86
C LEU A 155 -11.36 5.77 -9.13
N GLY A 156 -12.08 6.75 -8.57
CA GLY A 156 -13.54 6.85 -8.68
C GLY A 156 -14.32 5.85 -7.82
N ARG A 157 -13.64 5.11 -6.93
CA ARG A 157 -14.20 4.14 -5.97
C ARG A 157 -14.69 4.86 -4.72
N LEU A 158 -15.73 5.68 -4.89
CA LEU A 158 -16.14 6.69 -3.90
C LEU A 158 -16.66 6.09 -2.59
N GLU A 159 -17.29 4.92 -2.65
CA GLU A 159 -17.80 4.23 -1.47
C GLU A 159 -16.67 3.67 -0.60
N GLU A 160 -15.70 3.01 -1.22
CA GLU A 160 -14.50 2.51 -0.54
C GLU A 160 -13.62 3.65 -0.01
N ALA A 161 -13.57 4.77 -0.73
CA ALA A 161 -12.93 5.99 -0.25
C ALA A 161 -13.56 6.48 1.06
N ARG A 162 -14.89 6.60 1.10
CA ARG A 162 -15.65 6.99 2.30
C ARG A 162 -15.41 6.03 3.45
N GLN A 163 -15.46 4.72 3.21
CA GLN A 163 -15.19 3.71 4.24
C GLN A 163 -13.79 3.87 4.82
N SER A 164 -12.78 4.06 3.97
CA SER A 164 -11.39 4.20 4.40
C SER A 164 -11.16 5.50 5.18
N TYR A 165 -11.73 6.63 4.75
CA TYR A 165 -11.68 7.89 5.51
C TYR A 165 -12.39 7.78 6.86
N ASN A 166 -13.51 7.08 6.94
CA ASN A 166 -14.21 6.85 8.20
C ASN A 166 -13.42 5.98 9.17
N ALA A 167 -12.81 4.90 8.68
CA ALA A 167 -11.97 4.01 9.48
C ALA A 167 -10.73 4.75 10.03
N GLY A 168 -10.01 5.49 9.17
CA GLY A 168 -8.86 6.28 9.59
C GLY A 168 -9.23 7.38 10.59
N ARG A 169 -10.38 8.04 10.38
CA ARG A 169 -10.90 9.05 11.32
C ARG A 169 -11.25 8.44 12.68
N ALA A 170 -11.95 7.30 12.71
CA ALA A 170 -12.33 6.67 13.97
C ALA A 170 -11.10 6.36 14.82
N LYS A 171 -10.07 5.73 14.22
CA LYS A 171 -8.79 5.48 14.89
C LYS A 171 -8.07 6.74 15.32
N ALA A 172 -8.12 7.80 14.51
CA ALA A 172 -7.54 9.09 14.89
C ALA A 172 -8.25 9.75 16.06
N VAL A 173 -9.57 9.58 16.20
CA VAL A 173 -10.32 10.04 17.38
C VAL A 173 -9.87 9.26 18.61
N ASP A 174 -9.80 7.93 18.52
CA ASP A 174 -9.38 7.08 19.63
C ASP A 174 -7.95 7.38 20.10
N ALA A 175 -7.05 7.71 19.16
CA ALA A 175 -5.66 8.06 19.43
C ALA A 175 -5.43 9.55 19.79
N GLY A 176 -6.46 10.40 19.71
CA GLY A 176 -6.34 11.85 19.97
C GLY A 176 -5.57 12.64 18.89
N TYR A 177 -5.49 12.14 17.66
CA TYR A 177 -4.76 12.78 16.55
C TYR A 177 -5.64 13.74 15.75
N THR A 178 -5.79 14.97 16.26
CA THR A 178 -6.68 16.00 15.69
C THR A 178 -6.44 16.28 14.21
N HIS A 179 -5.17 16.36 13.77
CA HIS A 179 -4.87 16.61 12.35
C HIS A 179 -5.44 15.51 11.43
N SER A 180 -5.24 14.25 11.80
CA SER A 180 -5.76 13.09 11.05
C SER A 180 -7.28 13.00 11.09
N VAL A 181 -7.92 13.43 12.20
CA VAL A 181 -9.38 13.56 12.29
C VAL A 181 -9.89 14.55 11.24
N LEU A 182 -9.26 15.72 11.11
CA LEU A 182 -9.63 16.74 10.12
C LEU A 182 -9.46 16.21 8.69
N LEU A 183 -8.35 15.53 8.40
CA LEU A 183 -8.12 14.91 7.08
C LEU A 183 -9.21 13.91 6.70
N GLY A 184 -9.63 13.05 7.62
CA GLY A 184 -10.73 12.11 7.38
C GLY A 184 -12.07 12.82 7.13
N ARG A 185 -12.35 13.92 7.84
CA ARG A 185 -13.58 14.73 7.62
C ARG A 185 -13.56 15.44 6.27
N ILE A 186 -12.44 16.05 5.91
CA ILE A 186 -12.24 16.71 4.60
C ILE A 186 -12.42 15.69 3.48
N GLY A 187 -11.79 14.51 3.60
CA GLY A 187 -11.94 13.42 2.64
C GLY A 187 -13.40 13.02 2.41
N ASN A 188 -14.17 12.84 3.48
CA ASN A 188 -15.61 12.55 3.40
C ASN A 188 -16.44 13.66 2.76
N ALA A 189 -16.13 14.93 3.05
CA ALA A 189 -16.81 16.05 2.44
C ALA A 189 -16.53 16.12 0.92
N ILE A 190 -15.30 15.84 0.49
CA ILE A 190 -14.94 15.76 -0.93
C ILE A 190 -15.66 14.59 -1.60
N VAL A 191 -15.72 13.41 -0.98
CA VAL A 191 -16.47 12.27 -1.54
C VAL A 191 -17.96 12.63 -1.69
N THR A 192 -18.55 13.29 -0.69
CA THR A 192 -19.94 13.76 -0.75
C THR A 192 -20.19 14.73 -1.91
N ARG A 193 -19.21 15.59 -2.22
CA ARG A 193 -19.22 16.48 -3.39
C ARG A 193 -19.22 15.69 -4.69
N LEU A 194 -18.33 14.69 -4.80
CA LEU A 194 -18.17 13.86 -6.00
C LEU A 194 -19.40 12.98 -6.28
N LEU A 195 -20.16 12.62 -5.24
CA LEU A 195 -21.47 11.98 -5.36
C LEU A 195 -22.61 12.95 -5.74
N GLY A 196 -22.30 14.22 -6.03
CA GLY A 196 -23.26 15.21 -6.49
C GLY A 196 -23.98 16.00 -5.38
N ASN A 197 -23.71 15.73 -4.10
CA ASN A 197 -24.37 16.44 -3.00
C ASN A 197 -23.57 17.67 -2.54
N LEU A 198 -23.59 18.71 -3.38
CA LEU A 198 -22.83 19.95 -3.15
C LEU A 198 -23.22 20.65 -1.84
N ARG A 199 -24.53 20.76 -1.55
CA ARG A 199 -25.03 21.43 -0.33
C ARG A 199 -24.55 20.75 0.94
N LYS A 200 -24.62 19.41 1.00
CA LYS A 200 -24.13 18.66 2.15
C LYS A 200 -22.62 18.76 2.28
N SER A 201 -21.89 18.70 1.18
CA SER A 201 -20.43 18.88 1.17
C SER A 201 -20.03 20.25 1.74
N GLU A 202 -20.67 21.32 1.27
CA GLU A 202 -20.41 22.68 1.77
C GLU A 202 -20.69 22.79 3.27
N LYS A 203 -21.83 22.27 3.74
CA LYS A 203 -22.16 22.26 5.17
C LYS A 203 -21.06 21.57 5.99
N LEU A 204 -20.63 20.39 5.58
CA LEU A 204 -19.56 19.63 6.25
C LEU A 204 -18.24 20.41 6.30
N LEU A 205 -17.85 21.06 5.20
CA LEU A 205 -16.62 21.86 5.14
C LEU A 205 -16.70 23.09 6.05
N ARG A 206 -17.85 23.75 6.12
CA ARG A 206 -18.07 24.89 7.03
C ARG A 206 -17.98 24.46 8.50
N GLU A 207 -18.53 23.31 8.86
CA GLU A 207 -18.42 22.74 10.21
C GLU A 207 -16.95 22.46 10.58
N ILE A 208 -16.14 21.97 9.64
CA ILE A 208 -14.70 21.70 9.87
C ILE A 208 -13.91 22.98 10.15
N VAL A 209 -14.21 24.07 9.44
CA VAL A 209 -13.49 25.36 9.59
C VAL A 209 -13.93 26.13 10.83
N ALA A 210 -15.10 25.82 11.39
CA ALA A 210 -15.66 26.50 12.56
C ALA A 210 -15.17 25.93 13.91
N GLU A 211 -14.41 24.83 13.89
CA GLU A 211 -13.76 24.20 15.05
C GLU A 211 -12.32 24.69 15.25
#